data_AF-A0A932X3I9-F1
#
_entry.id   AF-A0A932X3I9-F1
#
_cell.length_a   1.000
_cell.length_b   1.000
_cell.length_c   1.000
_cell.angle_alpha   90.00
_cell.angle_beta   90.00
_cell.angle_gamma   90.00
#
_symmetry.space_group_name_H-M   'P 1'
#
loop_
_entity.id
_entity.type
_entity.pdbx_description
1 polymer ?
#
loop_
_entity_poly.entity_id
_entity_poly.type
_entity_poly.pdbx_seq_one_letter_code
_entity_poly.pdbx_strand_id
1 'polypeptide(L)'
;MGTVLAVRDDRLSLRLPRENKRKIEQAARLSGQSLTDFVVGVLTERAVQVISEHTAWTLSNEAFDALVAAVANPPEPSAALIDLFRGE
;
A
#
# COMPACT_ATOMS: atom_id res chain seq x y z
N MET A 1 25.91 1.77 -6.98
CA MET A 1 24.44 1.59 -6.86
C MET A 1 23.81 2.83 -7.48
N GLY A 2 23.54 2.80 -8.79
CA GLY A 2 23.02 3.96 -9.51
C GLY A 2 21.58 4.22 -9.10
N THR A 3 21.30 5.40 -8.55
CA THR A 3 19.94 5.85 -8.29
C THR A 3 19.23 5.97 -9.62
N VAL A 4 18.37 4.99 -9.95
CA VAL A 4 17.41 5.17 -11.03
C VAL A 4 16.49 6.29 -10.56
N LEU A 5 16.67 7.49 -11.10
CA LEU A 5 15.72 8.58 -10.91
C LEU A 5 14.40 8.09 -11.51
N ALA A 6 13.44 7.78 -10.65
CA ALA A 6 12.11 7.37 -11.07
C ALA A 6 11.54 8.47 -11.99
N VAL A 7 11.18 8.09 -13.20
CA VAL A 7 10.59 9.00 -14.18
C VAL A 7 9.24 9.47 -13.62
N ARG A 8 9.04 10.79 -13.57
CA ARG A 8 7.76 11.41 -13.17
C ARG A 8 6.88 11.58 -14.41
N ASP A 9 6.23 10.51 -14.83
CA ASP A 9 5.41 10.45 -16.06
C ASP A 9 3.91 10.65 -15.82
N ASP A 10 3.43 10.46 -14.60
CA ASP A 10 2.01 10.63 -14.24
C ASP A 10 1.73 11.94 -13.47
N ARG A 11 0.50 12.47 -13.60
CA ARG A 11 0.08 13.77 -13.06
C ARG A 11 -1.14 13.67 -12.15
N LEU A 12 -0.96 14.08 -10.89
CA LEU A 12 -2.05 14.30 -9.94
C LEU A 12 -2.57 15.75 -10.00
N SER A 13 -3.86 15.93 -10.36
CA SER A 13 -4.52 17.24 -10.37
C SER A 13 -5.47 17.39 -9.19
N LEU A 14 -5.20 18.34 -8.28
CA LEU A 14 -5.97 18.57 -7.06
C LEU A 14 -6.62 19.95 -7.03
N ARG A 15 -7.88 19.99 -6.58
CA ARG A 15 -8.55 21.23 -6.17
C ARG A 15 -8.59 21.29 -4.65
N LEU A 16 -8.20 22.43 -4.09
CA LEU A 16 -8.13 22.62 -2.64
C LEU A 16 -8.42 24.08 -2.26
N PRO A 17 -8.93 24.33 -1.04
CA PRO A 17 -9.07 25.69 -0.51
C PRO A 17 -7.75 26.44 -0.50
N ARG A 18 -7.80 27.75 -0.75
CA ARG A 18 -6.62 28.63 -0.77
C ARG A 18 -5.82 28.58 0.54
N GLU A 19 -6.51 28.48 1.66
CA GLU A 19 -5.87 28.40 2.97
C GLU A 19 -5.04 27.11 3.13
N ASN A 20 -5.57 25.97 2.69
CA ASN A 20 -4.84 24.70 2.73
C ASN A 20 -3.60 24.77 1.85
N LYS A 21 -3.71 25.34 0.64
CA LYS A 21 -2.55 25.54 -0.24
C LYS A 21 -1.45 26.34 0.45
N ARG A 22 -1.79 27.45 1.13
CA ARG A 22 -0.82 28.29 1.86
C ARG A 22 -0.12 27.53 2.99
N LYS A 23 -0.87 26.73 3.75
CA LYS A 23 -0.31 25.90 4.83
C LYS A 23 0.67 24.86 4.28
N ILE A 24 0.31 24.18 3.20
CA ILE A 24 1.17 23.18 2.55
C ILE A 24 2.44 23.84 1.97
N GLU A 25 2.32 24.99 1.32
CA GLU A 25 3.48 25.75 0.81
C GLU A 25 4.41 26.24 1.92
N GLN A 26 3.87 26.61 3.07
CA GLN A 26 4.67 26.95 4.25
C GLN A 26 5.39 25.72 4.81
N ALA A 27 4.69 24.59 4.95
CA ALA A 27 5.28 23.35 5.44
C ALA A 27 6.41 22.87 4.51
N ALA A 28 6.20 22.85 3.20
CA ALA A 28 7.22 22.47 2.22
C ALA A 28 8.48 23.34 2.33
N ARG A 29 8.31 24.67 2.47
CA ARG A 29 9.43 25.60 2.68
C ARG A 29 10.20 25.31 3.98
N LEU A 30 9.49 25.07 5.08
CA LEU A 30 10.11 24.76 6.38
C LEU A 30 10.86 23.43 6.35
N SER A 31 10.37 22.46 5.58
CA SER A 31 11.03 21.16 5.35
C SER A 31 12.18 21.22 4.33
N GLY A 32 12.44 22.38 3.71
CA GLY A 32 13.49 22.52 2.69
C GLY A 32 13.20 21.74 1.40
N GLN A 33 11.94 21.44 1.11
CA GLN A 33 11.51 20.64 -0.04
C GLN A 33 10.71 21.49 -1.04
N SER A 34 10.72 21.09 -2.31
CA SER A 34 9.76 21.67 -3.28
C SER A 34 8.33 21.28 -2.88
N LEU A 35 7.35 22.10 -3.27
CA LEU A 35 5.93 21.78 -3.00
C LEU A 35 5.54 20.41 -3.55
N THR A 36 6.02 20.08 -4.75
CA THR A 36 5.76 18.79 -5.40
C THR A 36 6.36 17.64 -4.59
N ASP A 37 7.62 17.75 -4.18
CA ASP A 37 8.28 16.67 -3.42
C ASP A 37 7.65 16.46 -2.06
N PHE A 38 7.30 17.56 -1.37
CA PHE A 38 6.59 17.51 -0.10
C PHE A 38 5.24 16.80 -0.23
N VAL A 39 4.42 17.20 -1.20
CA VAL A 39 3.08 16.62 -1.39
C VAL A 39 3.16 15.16 -1.82
N VAL A 40 4.04 14.82 -2.77
CA VAL A 40 4.22 13.43 -3.21
C VAL A 40 4.69 12.56 -2.05
N GLY A 41 5.69 13.02 -1.28
CA GLY A 41 6.19 12.27 -0.13
C GLY A 41 5.11 11.97 0.91
N VAL A 42 4.36 12.99 1.34
CA VAL A 42 3.28 12.84 2.33
C VAL A 42 2.17 11.92 1.82
N LEU A 43 1.77 12.06 0.55
CA LEU A 43 0.73 11.21 -0.03
C LEU A 43 1.19 9.75 -0.17
N THR A 44 2.43 9.51 -0.59
CA THR A 44 2.99 8.17 -0.71
C THR A 44 3.10 7.49 0.65
N GLU A 45 3.62 8.20 1.67
CA GLU A 45 3.73 7.67 3.03
C GLU A 45 2.35 7.25 3.57
N ARG A 46 1.35 8.12 3.44
CA ARG A 46 -0.01 7.80 3.90
C ARG A 46 -0.63 6.66 3.09
N ALA A 47 -0.40 6.61 1.77
CA ALA A 47 -0.90 5.52 0.94
C ALA A 47 -0.33 4.17 1.36
N VAL A 48 0.98 4.09 1.62
CA VAL A 48 1.63 2.86 2.13
C VAL A 48 0.99 2.43 3.44
N GLN A 49 0.78 3.36 4.37
CA GLN A 49 0.15 3.05 5.65
C GLN A 49 -1.26 2.49 5.45
N VAL A 50 -2.11 3.16 4.67
CA VAL A 50 -3.50 2.72 4.44
C VAL A 50 -3.55 1.36 3.75
N ILE A 51 -2.70 1.11 2.75
CA ILE A 51 -2.61 -0.19 2.09
C ILE A 51 -2.24 -1.25 3.12
N SER A 52 -1.19 -1.02 3.91
CA SER A 52 -0.74 -1.97 4.92
C SER A 52 -1.82 -2.27 5.96
N GLU A 53 -2.60 -1.28 6.39
CA GLU A 53 -3.71 -1.45 7.34
C GLU A 53 -4.79 -2.41 6.80
N HIS A 54 -4.97 -2.49 5.48
CA HIS A 54 -6.02 -3.31 4.86
C HIS A 54 -5.50 -4.60 4.24
N THR A 55 -4.20 -4.69 3.92
CA THR A 55 -3.61 -5.87 3.26
C THR A 55 -2.70 -6.69 4.17
N ALA A 56 -2.22 -6.12 5.29
CA ALA A 56 -1.39 -6.86 6.23
C ALA A 56 -2.27 -7.54 7.28
N TRP A 57 -2.45 -8.85 7.13
CA TRP A 57 -2.98 -9.68 8.20
C TRP A 57 -1.84 -10.05 9.14
N THR A 58 -1.87 -9.53 10.36
CA THR A 58 -0.98 -10.01 11.41
C THR A 58 -1.55 -11.32 11.94
N LEU A 59 -0.91 -12.44 11.59
CA LEU A 59 -1.25 -13.74 12.15
C LEU A 59 -0.61 -13.87 13.54
N SER A 60 -1.30 -14.56 14.46
CA SER A 60 -0.62 -15.05 15.67
C SER A 60 0.47 -16.03 15.25
N ASN A 61 1.49 -16.23 16.10
CA ASN A 61 2.54 -17.21 15.80
C ASN A 61 1.96 -18.60 15.54
N GLU A 62 0.95 -19.01 16.31
CA GLU A 62 0.25 -20.29 16.11
C GLU A 62 -0.46 -20.37 14.74
N ALA A 63 -1.18 -19.30 14.34
CA ALA A 63 -1.85 -19.26 13.05
C ALA A 63 -0.85 -19.20 11.89
N PHE A 64 0.30 -18.56 12.09
CA PHE A 64 1.40 -18.54 11.13
C PHE A 64 2.03 -19.92 10.97
N ASP A 65 2.33 -20.62 12.07
CA ASP A 65 2.86 -21.99 12.05
C ASP A 65 1.89 -22.96 11.36
N ALA A 66 0.58 -22.84 11.65
CA ALA A 66 -0.46 -23.61 10.98
C ALA A 66 -0.53 -23.33 9.47
N LEU A 67 -0.41 -22.05 9.07
CA LEU A 67 -0.34 -21.67 7.66
C LEU A 67 0.90 -22.27 6.97
N VAL A 68 2.07 -22.14 7.58
CA VAL A 68 3.33 -22.68 7.04
C VAL A 68 3.23 -24.19 6.88
N ALA A 69 2.68 -24.90 7.86
CA ALA A 69 2.46 -26.34 7.79
C ALA A 69 1.50 -26.73 6.66
N ALA A 70 0.40 -25.99 6.48
CA ALA A 70 -0.57 -26.22 5.41
C ALA A 70 -0.03 -25.88 4.01
N VAL A 71 0.84 -24.88 3.88
CA VAL A 71 1.51 -24.56 2.61
C VAL A 71 2.56 -25.62 2.27
N ALA A 72 3.33 -26.09 3.25
CA ALA A 72 4.32 -27.14 3.06
C ALA A 72 3.68 -28.51 2.77
N ASN A 73 2.52 -28.78 3.36
CA ASN A 73 1.76 -30.01 3.16
C ASN A 73 0.31 -29.66 2.78
N PRO A 74 0.05 -29.32 1.52
CA PRO A 74 -1.28 -28.90 1.08
C PRO A 74 -2.29 -30.03 1.28
N PRO A 75 -3.44 -29.77 1.94
CA PRO A 75 -4.49 -30.77 2.08
C PRO A 75 -5.18 -31.03 0.75
N GLU A 76 -5.73 -32.24 0.60
CA GLU A 76 -6.57 -32.58 -0.55
C GLU A 76 -7.82 -31.68 -0.59
N PRO A 77 -8.25 -31.23 -1.79
CA PRO A 77 -9.48 -30.46 -1.96
C PRO A 77 -10.70 -31.21 -1.39
N SER A 78 -11.60 -30.49 -0.72
CA SER A 78 -12.85 -31.08 -0.27
C SER A 78 -13.77 -31.39 -1.46
N ALA A 79 -14.67 -32.38 -1.31
CA ALA A 79 -15.66 -32.71 -2.34
C ALA A 79 -16.49 -31.47 -2.76
N ALA A 80 -16.91 -30.65 -1.80
CA ALA A 80 -17.63 -29.42 -2.09
C ALA A 80 -16.82 -28.39 -2.90
N LEU A 81 -15.50 -28.29 -2.66
CA LEU A 81 -14.63 -27.43 -3.46
C LEU A 81 -14.51 -27.97 -4.89
N ILE A 82 -14.36 -29.29 -5.02
CA ILE A 82 -14.28 -29.97 -6.30
C ILE A 82 -15.56 -29.77 -7.12
N ASP A 83 -16.74 -29.93 -6.50
CA ASP A 83 -18.03 -29.76 -7.16
C ASP A 83 -18.26 -28.32 -7.60
N LEU A 84 -17.89 -27.33 -6.76
CA LEU A 84 -17.93 -25.90 -7.10
C LEU A 84 -17.13 -25.57 -8.37
N PHE A 85 -15.92 -26.10 -8.50
CA PHE A 85 -15.08 -25.88 -9.69
C PHE A 85 -15.50 -26.72 -10.91
N ARG A 86 -16.38 -27.73 -10.74
CA ARG A 86 -16.97 -28.50 -11.84
C ARG A 86 -18.27 -27.90 -12.39
N GLY A 87 -18.90 -26.99 -11.66
CA GLY A 87 -20.09 -26.26 -12.12
C GLY A 87 -21.42 -27.01 -11.99
N GLU A 88 -21.51 -27.96 -11.06
CA GLU A 88 -22.79 -28.57 -10.64
C GLU A 88 -23.40 -27.87 -9.42
#